data_AF-A0A965JRW3-F1
#
_entry.id   AF-A0A965JRW3-F1
#
_cell.length_a   1.000
_cell.length_b   1.000
_cell.length_c   1.000
_cell.angle_alpha   90.00
_cell.angle_beta   90.00
_cell.angle_gamma   90.00
#
_symmetry.space_group_name_H-M   'P 1'
#
loop_
_entity.id
_entity.type
_entity.pdbx_description
1 polymer ?
#
loop_
_entity_poly.entity_id
_entity_poly.type
_entity_poly.pdbx_seq_one_letter_code
_entity_poly.pdbx_strand_id
1 'polypeptide(L)'
;MDERTQQVLLLIKSHSKIKNYLTILCYCAIVSGLFVYVFYAIGKNSNNIRLVKQYTQNPDHYKIEKIMTNPRIKFQHEDGQIYNIKAKKAQHVDDHQVFLYDVFAEGDIGSIASGKLEVSEEGDHLIFTENPVLILNRTKNLNQKNKENEQ
;
A
#
# COMPACT_ATOMS: atom_id res chain seq x y z
N MET A 1 83.36 -7.52 -3.97
CA MET A 1 82.31 -7.45 -2.92
C MET A 1 82.18 -8.85 -2.39
N ASP A 2 82.31 -9.05 -1.07
CA ASP A 2 82.35 -10.38 -0.46
C ASP A 2 81.03 -11.15 -0.69
N GLU A 3 81.10 -12.44 -1.06
CA GLU A 3 79.93 -13.25 -1.45
C GLU A 3 78.90 -13.35 -0.31
N ARG A 4 79.38 -13.37 0.93
CA ARG A 4 78.54 -13.37 2.13
C ARG A 4 77.69 -12.10 2.24
N THR A 5 78.25 -10.95 1.85
CA THR A 5 77.55 -9.67 1.87
C THR A 5 76.45 -9.62 0.80
N GLN A 6 76.66 -10.24 -0.36
CA GLN A 6 75.61 -10.34 -1.40
C GLN A 6 74.46 -11.25 -1.00
N GLN A 7 74.73 -12.38 -0.32
CA GLN A 7 73.69 -13.28 0.17
C GLN A 7 72.80 -12.62 1.23
N VAL A 8 73.38 -11.85 2.16
CA VAL A 8 72.62 -11.11 3.17
C VAL A 8 71.75 -10.01 2.53
N LEU A 9 72.27 -9.30 1.52
CA LEU A 9 71.51 -8.28 0.79
C LEU A 9 70.31 -8.84 0.03
N LEU A 10 70.44 -10.04 -0.56
CA LEU A 10 69.34 -10.73 -1.24
C LEU A 10 68.24 -11.16 -0.26
N LEU A 11 68.61 -11.64 0.92
CA LEU A 11 67.69 -11.97 2.02
C LEU A 11 66.92 -10.74 2.51
N ILE A 12 67.60 -9.62 2.76
CA ILE A 12 66.94 -8.38 3.18
C ILE A 12 65.96 -7.88 2.11
N LYS A 13 66.34 -7.96 0.84
CA LYS A 13 65.48 -7.57 -0.29
C LYS A 13 64.25 -8.46 -0.43
N SER A 14 64.37 -9.77 -0.17
CA SER A 14 63.23 -10.69 -0.20
C SER A 14 62.26 -10.44 0.96
N HIS A 15 62.77 -10.25 2.18
CA HIS A 15 61.96 -9.89 3.34
C HIS A 15 61.21 -8.57 3.15
N SER A 16 61.83 -7.56 2.52
CA SER A 16 61.16 -6.31 2.19
C SER A 16 60.05 -6.48 1.14
N LYS A 17 60.24 -7.34 0.13
CA LYS A 17 59.21 -7.63 -0.88
C LYS A 17 58.02 -8.37 -0.29
N ILE A 18 58.27 -9.34 0.59
CA ILE A 18 57.22 -10.12 1.27
C ILE A 18 56.37 -9.20 2.15
N LYS A 19 56.99 -8.27 2.89
CA LYS A 19 56.28 -7.29 3.70
C LYS A 19 55.36 -6.41 2.85
N ASN A 20 55.84 -5.93 1.70
CA ASN A 20 55.00 -5.14 0.78
C ASN A 20 53.84 -5.96 0.21
N TYR A 21 54.08 -7.20 -0.18
CA TYR A 21 53.03 -8.09 -0.69
C TYR A 21 51.94 -8.35 0.36
N LEU A 22 52.34 -8.64 1.60
CA LEU A 22 51.42 -8.86 2.72
C LEU A 22 50.58 -7.60 3.02
N THR A 23 51.21 -6.43 2.91
CA THR A 23 50.54 -5.13 3.14
C THR A 23 49.48 -4.88 2.06
N ILE A 24 49.79 -5.12 0.79
CA ILE A 24 48.84 -4.98 -0.32
C ILE A 24 47.67 -5.96 -0.14
N LEU A 25 47.96 -7.21 0.22
CA LEU A 25 46.93 -8.23 0.44
C LEU A 25 45.97 -7.83 1.57
N CYS A 26 46.49 -7.25 2.65
CA CYS A 26 45.68 -6.73 3.76
C CYS A 26 44.74 -5.61 3.30
N TYR A 27 45.23 -4.65 2.51
CA TYR A 27 44.39 -3.60 1.93
C TYR A 27 43.31 -4.16 1.00
N CYS A 28 43.65 -5.13 0.15
CA CYS A 28 42.67 -5.79 -0.72
C CYS A 28 41.56 -6.51 0.08
N ALA A 29 41.90 -7.13 1.21
CA ALA A 29 40.94 -7.80 2.07
C ALA A 29 39.97 -6.82 2.76
N ILE A 30 40.45 -5.65 3.19
CA ILE A 30 39.61 -4.62 3.78
C ILE A 30 38.63 -4.04 2.74
N VAL A 31 39.13 -3.74 1.54
CA VAL A 31 38.31 -3.19 0.45
C VAL A 31 37.26 -4.20 -0.01
N SER A 32 37.62 -5.48 -0.16
CA SER A 32 36.66 -6.53 -0.53
C SER A 32 35.60 -6.75 0.55
N GLY A 33 35.97 -6.73 1.83
CA GLY A 33 35.02 -6.82 2.94
C GLY A 33 34.00 -5.67 2.96
N LEU A 34 34.46 -4.43 2.74
CA LEU A 34 33.58 -3.27 2.61
C LEU A 34 32.63 -3.40 1.42
N PHE A 35 33.14 -3.87 0.27
CA PHE A 35 32.33 -4.04 -0.93
C PHE A 35 31.23 -5.10 -0.74
N VAL A 36 31.56 -6.24 -0.14
CA VAL A 36 30.58 -7.30 0.19
C VAL A 36 29.53 -6.78 1.16
N TYR A 37 29.93 -6.02 2.18
CA TYR A 37 28.99 -5.43 3.14
C TYR A 37 28.01 -4.46 2.47
N VAL A 38 28.49 -3.57 1.60
CA VAL A 38 27.65 -2.62 0.86
C VAL A 38 26.68 -3.36 -0.07
N PHE A 39 27.15 -4.36 -0.80
CA PHE A 39 26.29 -5.18 -1.65
C PHE A 39 25.21 -5.94 -0.87
N TYR A 40 25.57 -6.50 0.29
CA TYR A 40 24.63 -7.20 1.16
C TYR A 40 23.57 -6.24 1.73
N ALA A 41 23.98 -5.05 2.18
CA ALA A 41 23.08 -4.03 2.71
C ALA A 41 22.08 -3.53 1.65
N ILE A 42 22.55 -3.28 0.42
CA ILE A 42 21.70 -2.85 -0.69
C ILE A 42 20.74 -3.97 -1.13
N GLY A 43 21.22 -5.22 -1.22
CA GLY A 43 20.41 -6.36 -1.62
C GLY A 43 19.26 -6.65 -0.66
N LYS A 44 19.49 -6.56 0.67
CA LYS A 44 18.47 -6.81 1.70
C LYS A 44 17.31 -5.80 1.66
N ASN A 45 17.58 -4.55 1.28
CA ASN A 45 16.56 -3.49 1.19
C ASN A 45 15.82 -3.47 -0.16
N SER A 46 16.24 -4.32 -1.11
CA SER A 46 15.73 -4.31 -2.48
C SER A 46 14.33 -4.92 -2.64
N ASN A 47 13.84 -5.73 -1.70
CA ASN A 47 12.54 -6.41 -1.87
C ASN A 47 11.36 -5.40 -1.91
N ASN A 48 11.39 -4.36 -1.07
CA ASN A 48 10.37 -3.30 -1.09
C ASN A 48 10.51 -2.38 -2.32
N ILE A 49 11.75 -2.09 -2.73
CA ILE A 49 12.04 -1.25 -3.90
C ILE A 49 11.66 -1.98 -5.20
N ARG A 50 11.82 -3.31 -5.23
CA ARG A 50 11.51 -4.15 -6.38
C ARG A 50 10.00 -4.25 -6.63
N LEU A 51 9.19 -4.30 -5.58
CA LEU A 51 7.72 -4.23 -5.69
C LEU A 51 7.26 -2.92 -6.35
N VAL A 52 7.78 -1.78 -5.90
CA VAL A 52 7.41 -0.47 -6.48
C VAL A 52 7.89 -0.33 -7.92
N LYS A 53 9.13 -0.76 -8.21
CA LYS A 53 9.71 -0.66 -9.56
C LYS A 53 9.05 -1.61 -10.57
N GLN A 54 8.65 -2.81 -10.16
CA GLN A 54 7.94 -3.77 -11.02
C GLN A 54 6.52 -3.30 -11.35
N TYR A 55 5.86 -2.60 -10.43
CA TYR A 55 4.58 -1.94 -10.69
C TYR A 55 4.71 -0.83 -11.75
N THR A 56 5.74 0.03 -11.65
CA THR A 56 5.96 1.12 -12.61
C THR A 56 6.34 0.64 -14.01
N GLN A 57 6.96 -0.55 -14.12
CA GLN A 57 7.48 -1.07 -15.39
C GLN A 57 6.50 -1.96 -16.15
N ASN A 58 5.49 -2.55 -15.49
CA ASN A 58 4.48 -3.41 -16.12
C ASN A 58 3.10 -3.25 -15.43
N PRO A 59 2.44 -2.09 -15.54
CA PRO A 59 1.14 -1.86 -14.90
C PRO A 59 0.07 -2.87 -15.35
N ASP A 60 0.15 -3.32 -16.61
CA ASP A 60 -0.84 -4.22 -17.23
C ASP A 60 -0.85 -5.65 -16.66
N HIS A 61 0.21 -6.06 -15.96
CA HIS A 61 0.34 -7.41 -15.38
C HIS A 61 -0.05 -7.49 -13.91
N TYR A 62 -0.29 -6.36 -13.24
CA TYR A 62 -0.70 -6.30 -11.84
C TYR A 62 -2.11 -5.75 -11.74
N LYS A 63 -3.10 -6.63 -11.56
CA LYS A 63 -4.46 -6.23 -11.20
C LYS A 63 -4.42 -5.64 -9.79
N ILE A 64 -4.35 -4.31 -9.68
CA ILE A 64 -4.40 -3.63 -8.38
C ILE A 64 -5.82 -3.74 -7.86
N GLU A 65 -6.08 -4.75 -7.03
CA GLU A 65 -7.33 -4.81 -6.28
C GLU A 65 -7.22 -3.84 -5.11
N LYS A 66 -7.75 -2.62 -5.28
CA LYS A 66 -7.81 -1.62 -4.20
C LYS A 66 -8.90 -2.06 -3.21
N ILE A 67 -8.47 -2.68 -2.12
CA ILE A 67 -9.33 -3.11 -1.02
C ILE A 67 -9.25 -2.07 0.10
N MET A 68 -10.40 -1.54 0.50
CA MET A 68 -10.53 -0.63 1.66
C MET A 68 -11.27 -1.35 2.79
N THR A 69 -10.88 -1.08 4.02
CA THR A 69 -11.54 -1.62 5.23
C THR A 69 -12.23 -0.49 5.99
N ASN A 70 -13.43 -0.75 6.50
CA ASN A 70 -14.30 0.21 7.18
C ASN A 70 -14.55 1.55 6.43
N PRO A 71 -14.83 1.53 5.11
CA PRO A 71 -15.12 2.76 4.37
C PRO A 71 -16.39 3.44 4.88
N ARG A 72 -16.39 4.78 4.80
CA ARG A 72 -17.53 5.63 5.10
C ARG A 72 -17.72 6.62 3.96
N ILE A 73 -18.92 6.63 3.38
CA ILE A 73 -19.30 7.51 2.27
C ILE A 73 -20.44 8.39 2.75
N LYS A 74 -20.39 9.67 2.41
CA LYS A 74 -21.52 10.59 2.57
C LYS A 74 -22.02 10.92 1.17
N PHE A 75 -23.25 10.52 0.89
CA PHE A 75 -23.93 10.85 -0.35
C PHE A 75 -24.92 11.97 -0.06
N GLN A 76 -24.81 13.08 -0.79
CA GLN A 76 -25.71 14.21 -0.64
C GLN A 76 -26.51 14.36 -1.93
N HIS A 77 -27.83 14.28 -1.81
CA HIS A 77 -28.73 14.55 -2.92
C HIS A 77 -29.04 16.06 -2.97
N GLU A 78 -29.46 16.55 -4.15
CA GLU A 78 -29.66 17.99 -4.41
C GLU A 78 -30.74 18.62 -3.52
N ASP A 79 -31.69 17.81 -3.02
CA ASP A 79 -32.74 18.21 -2.09
C ASP A 79 -32.25 18.38 -0.63
N GLY A 80 -30.94 18.26 -0.40
CA GLY A 80 -30.33 18.39 0.92
C GLY A 80 -30.36 17.11 1.75
N GLN A 81 -30.89 15.99 1.22
CA GLN A 81 -30.85 14.71 1.93
C GLN A 81 -29.42 14.15 1.95
N ILE A 82 -28.96 13.81 3.16
CA ILE A 82 -27.63 13.21 3.36
C ILE A 82 -27.80 11.75 3.78
N TYR A 83 -27.22 10.85 2.98
CA TYR A 83 -27.11 9.43 3.28
C TYR A 83 -25.69 9.11 3.73
N ASN A 84 -25.56 8.60 4.95
CA ASN A 84 -24.31 8.10 5.50
C ASN A 84 -24.23 6.59 5.26
N ILE A 85 -23.36 6.17 4.34
CA ILE A 85 -23.14 4.77 4.00
C ILE A 85 -21.87 4.29 4.72
N LYS A 86 -22.02 3.24 5.53
CA LYS A 86 -20.93 2.56 6.23
C LYS A 86 -20.85 1.14 5.70
N ALA A 87 -19.66 0.64 5.45
CA ALA A 87 -19.46 -0.75 5.09
C ALA A 87 -18.26 -1.33 5.83
N LYS A 88 -18.16 -2.65 5.92
CA LYS A 88 -17.01 -3.33 6.52
C LYS A 88 -15.83 -3.40 5.55
N LYS A 89 -16.12 -3.56 4.26
CA LYS A 89 -15.12 -3.66 3.19
C LYS A 89 -15.63 -2.96 1.94
N ALA A 90 -14.75 -2.30 1.20
CA ALA A 90 -14.99 -1.92 -0.19
C ALA A 90 -13.91 -2.53 -1.09
N GLN A 91 -14.32 -2.92 -2.29
CA GLN A 91 -13.48 -3.44 -3.35
C GLN A 91 -13.74 -2.64 -4.61
N HIS A 92 -12.69 -1.97 -5.09
CA HIS A 92 -12.69 -1.34 -6.40
C HIS A 92 -12.50 -2.42 -7.46
N VAL A 93 -13.40 -2.48 -8.44
CA VAL A 93 -13.35 -3.47 -9.53
C VAL A 93 -12.69 -2.86 -10.75
N ASP A 94 -13.18 -1.70 -11.15
CA ASP A 94 -12.70 -0.86 -12.25
C ASP A 94 -13.00 0.62 -11.94
N ASP A 95 -12.68 1.52 -12.87
CA ASP A 95 -12.80 2.98 -12.69
C ASP A 95 -14.24 3.46 -12.44
N HIS A 96 -15.26 2.62 -12.71
CA HIS A 96 -16.67 3.01 -12.63
C HIS A 96 -17.48 2.16 -11.64
N GLN A 97 -16.92 1.09 -11.09
CA GLN A 97 -17.63 0.15 -10.23
C GLN A 97 -16.91 -0.13 -8.91
N VAL A 98 -17.65 0.02 -7.81
CA VAL A 98 -17.22 -0.30 -6.45
C VAL A 98 -18.23 -1.21 -5.76
N PHE A 99 -17.75 -2.30 -5.18
CA PHE A 99 -18.55 -3.16 -4.31
C PHE A 99 -18.26 -2.88 -2.85
N LEU A 100 -19.28 -2.60 -2.06
CA LEU A 100 -19.22 -2.51 -0.61
C LEU A 100 -19.91 -3.74 0.00
N TYR A 101 -19.35 -4.26 1.09
CA TYR A 101 -19.84 -5.45 1.79
C TYR A 101 -20.18 -5.15 3.25
N ASP A 102 -21.21 -5.82 3.77
CA ASP A 102 -21.84 -5.60 5.08
C ASP A 102 -22.17 -4.11 5.26
N VAL A 103 -23.16 -3.64 4.49
CA VAL A 103 -23.45 -2.23 4.29
C VAL A 103 -24.61 -1.78 5.17
N PHE A 104 -24.44 -0.62 5.78
CA PHE A 104 -25.48 0.09 6.52
C PHE A 104 -25.54 1.55 6.03
N ALA A 105 -26.62 1.90 5.36
CA ALA A 105 -26.91 3.25 4.90
C ALA A 105 -27.97 3.89 5.79
N GLU A 106 -27.75 5.14 6.20
CA GLU A 106 -28.62 5.88 7.11
C GLU A 106 -28.87 7.29 6.57
N GLY A 107 -30.14 7.65 6.41
CA GLY A 107 -30.58 8.99 6.02
C GLY A 107 -31.83 9.42 6.79
N ASP A 108 -32.34 10.61 6.50
CA ASP A 108 -33.50 11.16 7.23
C ASP A 108 -34.78 10.33 7.06
N ILE A 109 -35.00 9.80 5.85
CA ILE A 109 -36.17 8.98 5.52
C ILE A 109 -36.14 7.58 6.16
N GLY A 110 -34.97 7.07 6.55
CA GLY A 110 -34.81 5.71 7.02
C GLY A 110 -33.39 5.17 6.89
N SER A 111 -33.26 3.87 7.13
CA SER A 111 -32.00 3.13 7.02
C SER A 111 -32.16 1.89 6.15
N ILE A 112 -31.10 1.53 5.43
CA ILE A 112 -31.00 0.32 4.64
C ILE A 112 -29.82 -0.51 5.16
N ALA A 113 -30.05 -1.77 5.48
CA ALA A 113 -29.01 -2.76 5.75
C ALA A 113 -28.97 -3.77 4.60
N SER A 114 -27.78 -4.11 4.11
CA SER A 114 -27.61 -5.11 3.05
C SER A 114 -26.26 -5.84 3.16
N GLY A 115 -26.19 -7.07 2.66
CA GLY A 115 -24.91 -7.79 2.57
C GLY A 115 -23.95 -7.16 1.57
N LYS A 116 -24.49 -6.58 0.49
CA LYS A 116 -23.70 -5.93 -0.56
C LYS A 116 -24.37 -4.65 -1.08
N LEU A 117 -23.55 -3.66 -1.43
CA LEU A 117 -23.93 -2.49 -2.22
C LEU A 117 -23.03 -2.41 -3.44
N GLU A 118 -23.63 -2.36 -4.61
CA GLU A 118 -22.95 -2.03 -5.86
C GLU A 118 -23.15 -0.54 -6.14
N VAL A 119 -22.03 0.14 -6.36
CA VAL A 119 -21.97 1.53 -6.79
C VAL A 119 -21.43 1.53 -8.20
N SER A 120 -22.26 1.92 -9.16
CA SER A 120 -21.90 2.00 -10.58
C SER A 120 -22.19 3.40 -11.13
N GLU A 121 -21.85 3.63 -12.40
CA GLU A 121 -22.16 4.89 -13.10
C GLU A 121 -21.59 6.10 -12.34
N GLU A 122 -20.31 6.04 -11.96
CA GLU A 122 -19.61 7.11 -11.23
C GLU A 122 -20.22 7.51 -9.87
N GLY A 123 -21.11 6.67 -9.32
CA GLY A 123 -21.78 6.93 -8.05
C GLY A 123 -23.25 7.28 -8.17
N ASP A 124 -23.77 7.42 -9.39
CA ASP A 124 -25.17 7.78 -9.63
C ASP A 124 -26.13 6.61 -9.41
N HIS A 125 -25.63 5.38 -9.49
CA HIS A 125 -26.45 4.18 -9.36
C HIS A 125 -26.00 3.32 -8.17
N LEU A 126 -26.89 3.19 -7.18
CA LEU A 126 -26.68 2.46 -5.94
C LEU A 126 -27.64 1.27 -5.84
N ILE A 127 -27.11 0.04 -5.92
CA ILE A 127 -27.90 -1.19 -5.90
C ILE A 127 -27.59 -2.01 -4.65
N PHE A 128 -28.54 -2.07 -3.71
CA PHE A 128 -28.44 -2.87 -2.50
C PHE A 128 -28.87 -4.32 -2.78
N THR A 129 -27.99 -5.28 -2.53
CA THR A 129 -28.19 -6.72 -2.79
C THR A 129 -27.83 -7.56 -1.56
N GLU A 130 -28.05 -8.87 -1.62
CA GLU A 130 -27.84 -9.81 -0.50
C GLU A 130 -28.69 -9.47 0.74
N ASN A 131 -30.00 -9.74 0.63
CA ASN A 131 -31.01 -9.50 1.67
C ASN A 131 -31.11 -8.03 2.11
N PRO A 132 -31.41 -7.09 1.19
CA PRO A 132 -31.61 -5.70 1.56
C PRO A 132 -32.85 -5.54 2.44
N VAL A 133 -32.69 -4.86 3.58
CA VAL A 133 -33.77 -4.52 4.51
C VAL A 133 -33.87 -3.00 4.63
N LEU A 134 -34.99 -2.44 4.18
CA LEU A 134 -35.32 -1.03 4.33
C LEU A 134 -36.19 -0.80 5.57
N ILE A 135 -35.76 0.10 6.44
CA ILE A 135 -36.49 0.53 7.63
C ILE A 135 -36.82 2.03 7.46
N LEU A 136 -38.09 2.36 7.34
CA LEU A 136 -38.55 3.74 7.15
C LEU A 136 -38.86 4.42 8.48
N ASN A 137 -38.37 5.65 8.64
CA ASN A 137 -38.62 6.49 9.83
C ASN A 137 -40.00 7.16 9.74
N ARG A 138 -41.08 6.39 9.93
CA ARG A 138 -42.46 6.91 9.82
C ARG A 138 -42.80 8.02 10.83
N THR A 139 -42.15 8.06 11.99
CA THR A 139 -42.50 8.95 13.10
C THR A 139 -42.02 10.40 12.90
N LYS A 140 -40.93 10.64 12.15
CA LYS A 140 -40.46 12.00 11.85
C LYS A 140 -41.39 12.74 10.87
N ASN A 141 -41.84 12.05 9.82
CA ASN A 141 -42.70 12.63 8.78
C ASN A 141 -44.12 12.97 9.29
N LEU A 142 -44.66 12.21 10.24
CA LEU A 142 -45.96 12.50 10.87
C LEU A 142 -45.92 13.78 11.72
N ASN A 143 -44.83 14.02 12.44
CA ASN A 143 -44.68 15.21 13.28
C ASN A 143 -44.39 16.49 12.48
N GLN A 144 -43.77 16.40 11.30
CA GLN A 144 -43.60 17.53 10.38
C GLN A 144 -44.92 17.91 9.69
N LYS A 145 -45.67 16.91 9.19
CA LYS A 145 -46.96 17.15 8.54
C LYS A 145 -48.02 17.76 9.47
N ASN A 146 -47.99 17.40 10.75
CA ASN A 146 -48.86 18.03 11.75
C ASN A 146 -48.48 19.49 12.04
N LYS A 147 -47.20 19.86 11.96
CA LYS A 147 -46.76 21.25 12.16
C LYS A 147 -47.07 22.16 10.97
N GLU A 148 -47.05 21.64 9.74
CA GLU A 148 -47.44 22.39 8.55
C GLU A 148 -48.95 22.62 8.45
N ASN A 149 -49.76 21.71 9.00
CA ASN A 149 -51.21 21.87 9.07
C ASN A 149 -51.69 22.74 10.25
N GLU A 150 -50.79 23.14 11.14
CA GLU A 150 -51.05 24.03 12.29
C GLU A 150 -50.58 25.47 12.04
N GLN A 151 -50.12 25.79 10.82
CA GLN A 151 -49.81 27.15 10.34
C GLN A 151 -50.85 27.63 9.32
#